data_AF-A0A2H9MXA9-F1
#
_entry.id   AF-A0A2H9MXA9-F1
#
_cell.length_a   1.000
_cell.length_b   1.000
_cell.length_c   1.000
_cell.angle_alpha   90.00
_cell.angle_beta   90.00
_cell.angle_gamma   90.00
#
_symmetry.space_group_name_H-M   'P 1'
#
loop_
_entity.id
_entity.type
_entity.pdbx_description
1 polymer ?
#
loop_
_entity_poly.entity_id
_entity_poly.type
_entity_poly.pdbx_seq_one_letter_code
_entity_poly.pdbx_strand_id
1 'polypeptide(L)' 'ALGNPSDAVPPMGMNSIAHPAVNVHGLYTDEVASAKIASGALPLWEIVPTLPPIP' A
#
# COMPACT_ATOMS: atom_id res chain seq x y z
N ALA A 1 -19.48 -6.54 7.66
CA ALA A 1 -18.56 -5.55 7.08
C ALA A 1 -17.76 -6.23 5.98
N LEU A 2 -17.42 -5.53 4.88
CA LEU A 2 -16.45 -6.02 3.91
C LEU A 2 -15.06 -5.90 4.57
N GLY A 3 -14.35 -7.01 4.76
CA GLY A 3 -13.07 -7.04 5.49
C GLY A 3 -11.96 -6.22 4.80
N ASN A 4 -10.85 -5.98 5.50
CA ASN A 4 -9.70 -5.30 4.91
C ASN A 4 -8.98 -6.24 3.92
N PRO A 5 -8.81 -5.88 2.64
CA PRO A 5 -8.14 -6.74 1.65
C PRO A 5 -6.70 -7.10 2.03
N SER A 6 -6.03 -6.28 2.84
CA SER A 6 -4.68 -6.60 3.35
C SER A 6 -4.67 -7.81 4.28
N ASP A 7 -5.79 -8.15 4.91
CA ASP A 7 -5.89 -9.32 5.79
C ASP A 7 -5.86 -10.64 4.98
N ALA A 8 -6.07 -10.57 3.66
CA ALA A 8 -5.93 -11.72 2.75
C ALA A 8 -4.49 -11.93 2.28
N VAL A 9 -3.53 -11.07 2.65
CA VAL A 9 -2.12 -11.25 2.29
C VAL A 9 -1.56 -12.46 3.05
N PRO A 10 -1.06 -13.50 2.36
CA PRO A 10 -0.51 -14.69 3.01
C PRO A 10 0.76 -14.38 3.81
N PRO A 11 1.05 -15.12 4.89
CA PRO A 11 2.32 -15.01 5.60
C PRO A 11 3.52 -15.27 4.69
N MET A 12 4.65 -14.62 4.98
CA MET A 12 5.91 -14.87 4.27
C MET A 12 6.35 -16.33 4.44
N GLY A 13 6.75 -16.97 3.33
CA GLY A 13 7.28 -18.32 3.29
C GLY A 13 8.56 -18.44 2.45
N MET A 14 9.05 -19.66 2.31
CA MET A 14 10.32 -19.98 1.61
C MET A 14 10.35 -19.51 0.15
N ASN A 15 9.19 -19.39 -0.50
CA ASN A 15 9.05 -18.95 -1.89
C ASN A 15 8.38 -17.57 -2.00
N SER A 16 8.40 -16.77 -0.94
CA SER A 16 7.86 -15.42 -0.96
C SER A 16 8.95 -14.40 -1.30
N ILE A 17 8.58 -13.36 -2.04
CA ILE A 17 9.44 -12.19 -2.29
C ILE A 17 8.93 -11.05 -1.41
N ALA A 18 9.81 -10.46 -0.60
CA ALA A 18 9.46 -9.32 0.23
C ALA A 18 9.11 -8.13 -0.68
N HIS A 19 7.84 -7.73 -0.69
CA HIS A 19 7.41 -6.55 -1.42
C HIS A 19 7.70 -5.30 -0.55
N PRO A 20 8.48 -4.31 -1.05
CA PRO A 20 9.01 -3.22 -0.22
C PRO A 20 7.94 -2.24 0.30
N ALA A 21 6.72 -2.28 -0.24
CA ALA A 21 5.62 -1.43 0.22
C ALA A 21 4.27 -2.13 0.08
N VAL A 22 3.41 -2.07 1.09
CA VAL A 22 1.99 -2.39 0.88
C VAL A 22 1.38 -1.21 0.16
N ASN A 23 1.06 -1.36 -1.13
CA ASN A 23 0.47 -0.28 -1.91
C ASN A 23 -0.89 0.09 -1.33
N VAL A 24 -1.15 1.39 -1.12
CA VAL A 24 -2.47 1.94 -0.78
C VAL A 24 -3.35 1.93 -2.03
N HIS A 25 -3.56 0.76 -2.63
CA HIS A 25 -4.51 0.60 -3.73
C HIS A 25 -5.83 0.12 -3.15
N GLY A 26 -6.61 1.07 -2.63
CA GLY A 26 -7.92 0.82 -2.07
C GLY A 26 -8.70 2.12 -1.93
N LEU A 27 -10.02 2.02 -2.03
CA LEU A 27 -10.91 3.13 -1.70
C LEU A 27 -10.99 3.19 -0.16
N TYR A 28 -10.20 4.07 0.44
CA TYR A 28 -10.17 4.27 1.88
C TYR A 28 -10.89 5.56 2.25
N THR A 29 -11.46 5.62 3.44
CA THR A 29 -11.81 6.91 4.03
C THR A 29 -10.52 7.65 4.40
N ASP A 30 -10.61 8.97 4.56
CA ASP A 30 -9.45 9.81 4.89
C ASP A 30 -8.78 9.39 6.20
N GLU A 31 -9.57 8.88 7.17
CA GLU A 31 -9.04 8.39 8.45
C GLU A 31 -8.17 7.14 8.25
N VAL A 32 -8.62 6.20 7.42
CA VAL A 32 -7.88 4.96 7.14
C VAL A 32 -6.64 5.24 6.29
N ALA A 33 -6.74 6.16 5.32
CA ALA A 33 -5.60 6.62 4.55
C ALA A 33 -4.53 7.25 5.45
N SER A 34 -4.93 8.15 6.35
CA SER A 34 -4.04 8.81 7.30
C SER A 34 -3.32 7.82 8.22
N ALA A 35 -4.04 6.82 8.75
CA ALA A 35 -3.45 5.78 9.58
C ALA A 35 -2.40 4.94 8.83
N LYS A 36 -2.66 4.63 7.55
CA LYS A 36 -1.72 3.88 6.70
C LYS A 36 -0.46 4.70 6.40
N ILE A 37 -0.61 5.99 6.11
CA ILE A 37 0.53 6.91 5.92
C ILE A 37 1.39 6.95 7.18
N ALA A 38 0.77 7.08 8.36
CA ALA A 38 1.49 7.04 9.65
C ALA A 38 2.22 5.72 9.90
N SER A 39 1.72 4.59 9.38
CA SER A 39 2.40 3.28 9.43
C SER A 39 3.51 3.09 8.39
N GLY A 40 3.82 4.11 7.60
CA GLY A 40 4.88 4.09 6.59
C GLY A 40 4.42 3.78 5.17
N ALA A 41 3.11 3.74 4.89
CA ALA A 41 2.62 3.63 3.52
C ALA A 41 2.80 4.98 2.78
N LEU A 42 3.18 4.91 1.50
CA LEU A 42 3.38 6.12 0.69
C LEU A 42 2.12 6.43 -0.15
N PRO A 43 1.59 7.66 -0.10
CA PRO A 43 0.46 8.07 -0.92
C PRO A 43 0.87 8.19 -2.38
N LEU A 44 0.30 7.36 -3.24
CA LEU A 44 0.72 7.27 -4.64
C LEU A 44 0.50 8.60 -5.40
N TRP A 45 -0.52 9.38 -5.04
CA TRP A 45 -0.80 10.69 -5.67
C TRP A 45 0.27 11.75 -5.39
N GLU A 46 1.06 11.60 -4.33
CA GLU A 46 2.21 12.47 -4.05
C GLU A 46 3.48 11.95 -4.71
N ILE A 47 3.63 10.63 -4.81
CA ILE A 47 4.81 10.00 -5.39
C ILE A 47 4.83 10.08 -6.91
N VAL A 48 3.69 9.80 -7.59
CA VAL A 48 3.63 9.74 -9.06
C VAL A 48 4.18 10.98 -9.77
N PRO A 49 3.87 12.22 -9.33
CA PRO A 49 4.44 13.43 -9.92
C PRO A 49 5.97 13.56 -9.79
N THR A 50 6.59 12.82 -8.86
CA THR A 50 8.04 12.88 -8.61
C THR A 50 8.85 11.83 -9.38
N LEU A 51 8.17 10.84 -9.97
CA LEU A 51 8.83 9.76 -10.69
C LEU A 51 9.38 10.22 -12.04
N PRO A 52 10.52 9.70 -12.49
CA PRO A 52 11.02 9.96 -13.83
C PRO A 52 10.03 9.41 -14.88
N PRO A 53 9.93 10.05 -16.06
CA PRO A 53 9.10 9.54 -17.15
C PRO A 53 9.56 8.14 -17.56
N ILE A 54 8.59 7.29 -17.90
CA ILE A 54 8.85 5.92 -18.37
C ILE A 54 9.46 6.03 -19.79
N PRO A 55 10.62 5.41 -20.07
CA PRO A 55 11.26 5.42 -21.39
C PRO A 55 10.39 4.82 -22.50
#